data_AF-A0A259S7P0-F1
#
_entry.id   AF-A0A259S7P0-F1
#
_cell.length_a   1.000
_cell.length_b   1.000
_cell.length_c   1.000
_cell.angle_alpha   90.00
_cell.angle_beta   90.00
_cell.angle_gamma   90.00
#
_symmetry.space_group_name_H-M   'P 1'
#
loop_
_entity.id
_entity.type
_entity.pdbx_description
1 polymer ?
#
loop_
_entity_poly.entity_id
_entity_poly.type
_entity_poly.pdbx_seq_one_letter_code
_entity_poly.pdbx_strand_id
1 'polypeptide(L)'
;MSEQAAQVSHQGPWRRVWQRFVHHRRGYLSLWLFSILFVLSLGAELLANNRPLLVYYQHQLYLPLIHNYSETTFGGDFATNADYTDPYVIGKIREHGWLLRAPIPFSYDTIDYYNPAPNPAPPNARHWLGTDDRGRDVAARLIYGFRLSVLFGFALTAIGMVIGMLAGAVQGYLGGKVDLFFQR
;
A
#
# COMPACT_ATOMS: atom_id res chain seq x y z
N MET A 1 39.34 35.14 36.65
CA MET A 1 38.13 34.68 37.36
C MET A 1 36.93 35.39 36.74
N SER A 2 36.48 34.94 35.57
CA SER A 2 35.22 35.41 34.96
C SER A 2 34.91 34.58 33.71
N GLU A 3 33.66 34.13 33.61
CA GLU A 3 32.97 33.72 32.36
C GLU A 3 33.24 32.34 31.74
N GLN A 4 33.25 31.26 32.54
CA GLN A 4 32.98 29.90 32.01
C GLN A 4 31.85 29.19 32.77
N ALA A 5 30.82 29.94 33.17
CA ALA A 5 29.56 29.36 33.64
C ALA A 5 28.73 28.91 32.43
N ALA A 6 28.98 27.68 31.99
CA ALA A 6 28.00 26.71 31.52
C ALA A 6 26.78 27.27 30.75
N GLN A 7 26.91 27.45 29.44
CA GLN A 7 25.75 27.35 28.53
C GLN A 7 25.34 25.88 28.43
N VAL A 8 24.60 25.37 29.42
CA VAL A 8 23.86 24.11 29.28
C VAL A 8 22.70 24.40 28.33
N SER A 9 22.84 24.09 27.05
CA SER A 9 21.73 24.20 26.11
C SER A 9 20.60 23.30 26.61
N HIS A 10 19.52 23.88 27.14
CA HIS A 10 18.31 23.14 27.53
C HIS A 10 17.62 22.61 26.27
N GLN A 11 18.14 21.51 25.73
CA GLN A 11 17.48 20.82 24.63
C GLN A 11 16.21 20.16 25.18
N GLY A 12 15.08 20.50 24.57
CA GLY A 12 13.79 19.90 24.90
C GLY A 12 13.85 18.37 24.91
N PRO A 13 13.07 17.69 25.76
CA PRO A 13 13.12 16.24 25.92
C PRO A 13 12.99 15.49 24.58
N TRP A 14 12.13 15.98 23.68
CA TRP A 14 11.93 15.43 22.34
C TRP A 14 13.17 15.51 21.44
N ARG A 15 13.95 16.61 21.50
CA ARG A 15 15.19 16.74 20.72
C ARG A 15 16.25 15.73 21.19
N ARG A 16 16.34 15.49 22.50
CA ARG A 16 17.27 14.49 23.09
C ARG A 16 16.90 13.05 22.73
N VAL A 17 15.60 12.75 22.64
CA VAL A 17 15.12 11.43 22.19
C VAL A 17 15.42 11.24 20.70
N TRP A 18 15.14 12.26 19.89
CA TRP A 18 15.42 12.22 18.45
C TRP A 18 16.90 12.04 18.13
N GLN A 19 17.79 12.79 18.78
CA GLN A 19 19.24 12.63 18.61
C GLN A 19 19.72 11.23 18.96
N ARG A 20 19.22 10.65 20.06
CA ARG A 20 19.52 9.27 20.45
C ARG A 20 19.04 8.27 19.39
N PHE A 21 17.86 8.48 18.82
CA PHE A 21 17.32 7.63 17.77
C PHE A 21 18.13 7.70 16.47
N VAL A 22 18.50 8.90 16.01
CA VAL A 22 19.29 9.11 14.78
C VAL A 22 20.70 8.50 14.91
N HIS A 23 21.29 8.51 16.11
CA HIS A 23 22.56 7.81 16.35
C HIS A 23 22.44 6.29 16.26
N HIS A 24 21.24 5.71 16.43
CA HIS A 24 21.00 4.29 16.27
C HIS A 24 20.81 3.91 14.79
N ARG A 25 21.93 3.72 14.08
CA ARG A 25 21.96 3.48 12.61
C ARG A 25 20.94 2.47 12.11
N ARG A 26 20.81 1.32 12.78
CA ARG A 26 19.86 0.26 12.40
C ARG A 26 18.41 0.72 12.53
N GLY A 27 18.09 1.43 13.61
CA GLY A 27 16.73 1.94 13.85
C GLY A 27 16.34 3.01 12.83
N TYR A 28 17.27 3.92 12.53
CA TYR A 28 17.06 4.94 11.53
C TYR A 28 16.91 4.37 10.11
N LEU A 29 17.74 3.38 9.74
CA LEU A 29 17.62 2.68 8.46
C LEU A 29 16.30 1.90 8.34
N SER A 30 15.90 1.17 9.39
CA SER A 30 14.62 0.45 9.40
C SER A 30 13.43 1.41 9.29
N LEU A 31 13.47 2.58 9.94
CA LEU A 31 12.44 3.59 9.81
C LEU A 31 12.34 4.07 8.36
N TRP A 32 13.45 4.43 7.74
CA TRP A 32 13.46 4.87 6.35
C TRP A 32 12.97 3.79 5.39
N LEU A 33 13.45 2.55 5.54
CA LEU A 33 13.02 1.43 4.72
C LEU A 33 11.51 1.20 4.87
N PHE A 34 11.01 1.17 6.10
CA PHE A 34 9.58 1.03 6.38
C PHE A 34 8.75 2.17 5.80
N SER A 35 9.19 3.43 5.98
CA SER A 35 8.51 4.61 5.44
C SER A 35 8.47 4.58 3.90
N ILE A 36 9.57 4.23 3.23
CA ILE A 36 9.60 4.11 1.77
C ILE A 36 8.64 3.01 1.31
N LEU A 37 8.72 1.82 1.91
CA LEU A 37 7.82 0.71 1.57
C LEU A 37 6.36 1.08 1.79
N PHE A 38 6.06 1.81 2.87
CA PHE A 38 4.70 2.25 3.19
C PHE A 38 4.18 3.30 2.20
N VAL A 39 5.00 4.30 1.86
CA VAL A 39 4.62 5.31 0.84
C VAL A 39 4.41 4.65 -0.52
N LEU A 40 5.28 3.71 -0.91
CA LEU A 40 5.12 2.95 -2.15
C LEU A 40 3.85 2.09 -2.12
N SER A 41 3.54 1.44 -0.99
CA SER A 41 2.35 0.60 -0.87
C SER A 41 1.05 1.42 -0.86
N LEU A 42 1.06 2.66 -0.38
CA LEU A 42 -0.09 3.57 -0.53
C LEU A 42 -0.46 3.78 -2.01
N GLY A 43 0.53 3.86 -2.89
CA GLY A 43 0.37 3.90 -4.34
C GLY A 43 0.37 2.53 -5.03
N ALA A 44 -0.12 1.47 -4.36
CA ALA A 44 -0.10 0.11 -4.90
C ALA A 44 -0.73 0.02 -6.30
N GLU A 45 -1.77 0.79 -6.59
CA GLU A 45 -2.46 0.82 -7.89
C GLU A 45 -1.56 1.30 -9.06
N LEU A 46 -0.43 1.95 -8.75
CA LEU A 46 0.58 2.34 -9.75
C LEU A 46 1.65 1.26 -9.94
N LEU A 47 1.89 0.44 -8.92
CA LEU A 47 2.94 -0.57 -8.89
C LEU A 47 2.44 -1.96 -9.30
N ALA A 48 1.24 -2.31 -8.85
CA ALA A 48 0.59 -3.61 -9.02
C ALA A 48 -0.88 -3.40 -9.40
N ASN A 49 -1.21 -3.48 -10.68
CA ASN A 49 -2.57 -3.26 -11.14
C ASN A 49 -2.87 -4.02 -12.43
N ASN A 50 -4.04 -4.64 -12.50
CA ASN A 50 -4.52 -5.32 -13.71
C ASN A 50 -4.97 -4.34 -14.79
N ARG A 51 -5.34 -3.11 -14.41
CA ARG A 51 -5.65 -2.05 -15.37
C ARG A 51 -4.38 -1.31 -15.78
N PRO A 52 -4.17 -1.04 -17.07
CA PRO A 52 -3.07 -0.22 -17.52
C PRO A 52 -3.23 1.22 -17.00
N LEU A 53 -2.09 1.88 -16.77
CA LEU A 53 -2.02 3.28 -16.37
C LEU A 53 -2.57 4.18 -17.47
N LEU A 54 -2.20 3.88 -18.71
CA LEU A 54 -2.56 4.65 -19.91
C LEU A 54 -2.80 3.69 -21.08
N VAL A 55 -3.78 4.01 -21.91
CA VAL A 55 -4.01 3.35 -23.20
C VAL A 55 -4.13 4.43 -24.26
N TYR A 56 -3.37 4.31 -25.33
CA TYR A 56 -3.53 5.13 -26.52
C TYR A 56 -4.12 4.26 -27.62
N TYR A 57 -5.30 4.61 -28.12
CA TYR A 57 -6.03 3.80 -29.10
C TYR A 57 -6.80 4.71 -30.07
N GLN A 58 -6.65 4.48 -31.38
CA GLN A 58 -7.31 5.27 -32.44
C GLN A 58 -7.19 6.80 -32.26
N HIS A 59 -5.96 7.28 -32.00
CA HIS A 59 -5.66 8.72 -31.79
C HIS A 59 -6.31 9.35 -30.54
N GLN A 60 -6.81 8.55 -29.62
CA GLN A 60 -7.35 9.01 -28.34
C GLN A 60 -6.61 8.38 -27.17
N LEU A 61 -6.43 9.17 -26.11
CA LEU A 61 -5.81 8.75 -24.86
C LEU A 61 -6.91 8.39 -23.84
N TYR A 62 -6.78 7.20 -23.27
CA TYR A 62 -7.66 6.64 -22.27
C TYR A 62 -6.90 6.43 -20.95
N LEU A 63 -7.60 6.60 -19.83
CA LEU A 63 -7.05 6.44 -18.48
C LEU A 63 -7.78 5.32 -17.70
N PRO A 64 -7.53 4.03 -18.03
CA PRO A 64 -8.25 2.91 -17.41
C PRO A 64 -8.04 2.77 -15.89
N LEU A 65 -6.97 3.36 -15.37
CA LEU A 65 -6.69 3.42 -13.94
C LEU A 65 -7.84 4.06 -13.15
N ILE A 66 -8.49 5.08 -13.71
CA ILE A 66 -9.54 5.86 -13.03
C ILE A 66 -10.93 5.70 -13.67
N HIS A 67 -10.99 5.27 -14.93
CA HIS A 67 -12.24 5.11 -15.68
C HIS A 67 -12.43 3.68 -16.18
N ASN A 68 -13.64 3.15 -16.00
CA ASN A 68 -14.04 1.88 -16.61
C ASN A 68 -14.44 2.14 -18.06
N TYR A 69 -13.82 1.42 -18.99
CA TYR A 69 -14.16 1.43 -20.40
C TYR A 69 -14.71 0.07 -20.81
N SER A 70 -15.63 0.06 -21.76
CA SER A 70 -16.16 -1.20 -22.30
C SER A 70 -15.19 -1.82 -23.29
N GLU A 71 -15.20 -3.15 -23.42
CA GLU A 71 -14.42 -3.89 -24.41
C GLU A 71 -14.66 -3.41 -25.86
N THR A 72 -15.91 -3.06 -26.18
CA THR A 72 -16.29 -2.46 -27.48
C THR A 72 -15.54 -1.16 -27.81
N THR A 73 -15.11 -0.39 -26.79
CA THR A 73 -14.29 0.81 -26.97
C THR A 73 -12.97 0.50 -27.67
N PHE A 74 -12.43 -0.70 -27.43
CA PHE A 74 -11.16 -1.15 -27.99
C PHE A 74 -11.33 -2.14 -29.14
N GLY A 75 -12.53 -2.24 -29.71
CA GLY A 75 -12.83 -3.15 -30.81
C GLY A 75 -13.10 -4.60 -30.38
N GLY A 76 -13.48 -4.81 -29.12
CA GLY A 76 -14.03 -6.09 -28.65
C GLY A 76 -15.52 -6.22 -28.94
N ASP A 77 -16.07 -7.40 -28.64
CA ASP A 77 -17.41 -7.80 -29.12
C ASP A 77 -18.52 -7.55 -28.09
N PHE A 78 -18.18 -7.37 -26.82
CA PHE A 78 -19.14 -7.31 -25.71
C PHE A 78 -19.18 -5.93 -25.03
N ALA A 79 -20.38 -5.49 -24.65
CA ALA A 79 -20.61 -4.27 -23.88
C ALA A 79 -20.28 -4.43 -22.37
N THR A 80 -19.29 -5.25 -22.05
CA THR A 80 -18.78 -5.51 -20.70
C THR A 80 -17.54 -4.64 -20.43
N ASN A 81 -17.12 -4.54 -19.17
CA ASN A 81 -15.87 -3.87 -18.82
C ASN A 81 -14.70 -4.57 -19.52
N ALA A 82 -13.79 -3.79 -20.12
CA ALA A 82 -12.61 -4.32 -20.79
C ALA A 82 -11.70 -5.05 -19.79
N ASP A 83 -11.37 -6.31 -20.08
CA ASP A 83 -10.37 -7.07 -19.35
C ASP A 83 -9.00 -6.88 -20.00
N TYR A 84 -8.14 -6.07 -19.37
CA TYR A 84 -6.80 -5.78 -19.87
C TYR A 84 -5.76 -6.86 -19.56
N THR A 85 -6.18 -7.99 -18.97
CA THR A 85 -5.36 -9.20 -18.80
C THR A 85 -5.55 -10.19 -19.94
N ASP A 86 -6.68 -10.09 -20.65
CA ASP A 86 -7.00 -10.93 -21.80
C ASP A 86 -6.09 -10.60 -23.00
N PRO A 87 -5.31 -11.59 -23.51
CA PRO A 87 -4.54 -11.45 -24.74
C PRO A 87 -5.35 -10.96 -25.94
N TYR A 88 -6.64 -11.29 -26.04
CA TYR A 88 -7.53 -10.84 -27.11
C TYR A 88 -7.69 -9.32 -27.10
N VAL A 89 -8.12 -8.76 -25.95
CA VAL A 89 -8.31 -7.32 -25.76
C VAL A 89 -6.98 -6.57 -25.93
N ILE A 90 -5.89 -7.10 -25.36
CA ILE A 90 -4.54 -6.54 -25.53
C ILE A 90 -4.14 -6.52 -27.02
N GLY A 91 -4.44 -7.59 -27.76
CA GLY A 91 -4.19 -7.70 -29.19
C GLY A 91 -4.90 -6.60 -29.97
N LYS A 92 -6.21 -6.45 -29.74
CA LYS A 92 -7.04 -5.41 -30.37
C LYS A 92 -6.53 -3.99 -30.11
N ILE A 93 -6.13 -3.69 -28.86
CA ILE A 93 -5.54 -2.38 -28.52
C ILE A 93 -4.24 -2.17 -29.29
N ARG A 94 -3.39 -3.20 -29.39
CA ARG A 94 -2.07 -3.12 -30.06
C ARG A 94 -2.16 -2.98 -31.58
N GLU A 95 -3.26 -3.40 -32.21
CA GLU A 95 -3.47 -3.20 -33.65
C GLU A 95 -3.51 -1.71 -34.03
N HIS A 96 -4.04 -0.86 -33.15
CA HIS A 96 -4.29 0.56 -33.44
C HIS A 96 -3.76 1.48 -32.33
N GLY A 97 -2.80 1.01 -31.54
CA GLY A 97 -2.46 1.67 -30.28
C GLY A 97 -1.39 0.99 -29.43
N TRP A 98 -1.24 1.50 -28.21
CA TRP A 98 -0.34 0.94 -27.20
C TRP A 98 -0.94 1.12 -25.81
N LEU A 99 -0.43 0.35 -24.85
CA LEU A 99 -0.84 0.42 -23.45
C LEU A 99 0.38 0.42 -22.54
N LEU A 100 0.34 1.26 -21.51
CA LEU A 100 1.36 1.35 -20.47
C LEU A 100 0.82 0.69 -19.21
N ARG A 101 1.45 -0.41 -18.79
CA ARG A 101 1.05 -1.17 -17.58
C ARG A 101 1.88 -0.79 -16.37
N ALA A 102 1.34 -1.09 -15.20
CA ALA A 102 2.11 -1.12 -13.97
C ALA A 102 3.25 -2.16 -14.08
N PRO A 103 4.35 -2.01 -13.31
CA PRO A 103 5.44 -2.97 -13.25
C PRO A 103 4.97 -4.41 -12.98
N ILE A 104 3.99 -4.57 -12.09
CA ILE A 104 3.27 -5.82 -11.85
C ILE A 104 1.87 -5.65 -12.48
N PRO A 105 1.58 -6.28 -13.63
CA PRO A 105 0.32 -6.06 -14.36
C PRO A 105 -0.86 -6.86 -13.77
N PHE A 106 -0.93 -6.98 -12.44
CA PHE A 106 -1.94 -7.74 -11.71
C PHE A 106 -2.34 -7.00 -10.43
N SER A 107 -3.64 -7.00 -10.12
CA SER A 107 -4.16 -6.59 -8.80
C SER A 107 -4.11 -7.78 -7.82
N TYR A 108 -4.31 -7.52 -6.53
CA TYR A 108 -4.27 -8.52 -5.45
C TYR A 108 -5.28 -9.68 -5.62
N ASP A 109 -6.35 -9.44 -6.36
CA ASP A 109 -7.46 -10.37 -6.60
C ASP A 109 -7.49 -10.93 -8.03
N THR A 110 -6.64 -10.42 -8.92
CA THR A 110 -6.60 -10.85 -10.32
C THR A 110 -6.13 -12.29 -10.42
N ILE A 111 -6.93 -13.12 -11.09
CA ILE A 111 -6.60 -14.50 -11.42
C ILE A 111 -6.02 -14.52 -12.83
N ASP A 112 -4.79 -15.00 -12.99
CA ASP A 112 -4.17 -15.14 -14.30
C ASP A 112 -4.56 -16.47 -14.96
N TYR A 113 -5.61 -16.43 -15.77
CA TYR A 113 -6.09 -17.58 -16.55
C TYR A 113 -5.15 -17.98 -17.70
N TYR A 114 -4.22 -17.09 -18.08
CA TYR A 114 -3.33 -17.28 -19.23
C TYR A 114 -1.91 -17.68 -18.82
N ASN A 115 -1.71 -18.05 -17.55
CA ASN A 115 -0.44 -18.56 -17.07
C ASN A 115 -0.20 -19.99 -17.63
N PRO A 116 0.90 -20.24 -18.36
CA PRO A 116 1.19 -21.56 -18.91
C PRO A 116 1.59 -22.60 -17.84
N ALA A 117 2.02 -22.15 -16.66
CA ALA A 117 2.42 -23.03 -15.57
C ALA A 117 1.20 -23.44 -14.71
N PRO A 118 1.17 -24.67 -14.16
CA PRO A 118 0.15 -25.06 -13.20
C PRO A 118 0.27 -24.20 -11.93
N ASN A 119 -0.87 -23.86 -11.32
CA ASN A 119 -0.91 -23.14 -10.06
C ASN A 119 -0.80 -24.13 -8.88
N PRO A 120 -0.06 -23.80 -7.80
CA PRO A 120 0.78 -22.62 -7.63
C PRO A 120 2.06 -22.68 -8.49
N ALA A 121 2.35 -21.58 -9.19
CA ALA A 121 3.49 -21.49 -10.10
C ALA A 121 4.72 -20.90 -9.38
N PRO A 122 5.94 -21.37 -9.70
CA PRO A 122 7.17 -20.81 -9.14
C PRO A 122 7.45 -19.38 -9.65
N PRO A 123 8.32 -18.62 -8.97
CA PRO A 123 8.75 -17.29 -9.40
C PRO A 123 9.27 -17.25 -10.84
N ASN A 124 8.81 -16.27 -11.63
CA ASN A 124 9.25 -16.04 -13.00
C ASN A 124 9.12 -14.55 -13.39
N ALA A 125 9.44 -14.21 -14.65
CA ALA A 125 9.42 -12.83 -15.13
C ALA A 125 8.01 -12.19 -15.17
N ARG A 126 6.95 -13.01 -15.27
CA ARG A 126 5.55 -12.56 -15.25
C ARG A 126 5.04 -12.41 -13.81
N HIS A 127 5.41 -13.35 -12.93
CA HIS A 127 5.07 -13.37 -11.51
C HIS A 127 6.35 -13.41 -10.67
N TRP A 128 6.82 -12.25 -10.22
CA TRP A 128 8.15 -12.12 -9.60
C TRP A 128 8.36 -12.98 -8.36
N LEU A 129 7.28 -13.30 -7.64
CA LEU A 129 7.29 -14.18 -6.47
C LEU A 129 6.43 -15.44 -6.65
N GLY A 130 5.99 -15.71 -7.88
CA GLY A 130 5.11 -16.84 -8.21
C GLY A 130 3.64 -16.55 -7.99
N THR A 131 2.82 -17.60 -8.11
CA THR A 131 1.37 -17.53 -7.91
C THR A 131 0.90 -18.37 -6.72
N ASP A 132 -0.27 -18.02 -6.18
CA ASP A 132 -0.96 -18.85 -5.19
C ASP A 132 -1.71 -20.05 -5.83
N ASP A 133 -2.42 -20.80 -5.00
CA ASP A 133 -3.23 -21.97 -5.39
C ASP A 133 -4.31 -21.66 -6.44
N ARG A 134 -4.68 -20.38 -6.61
CA ARG A 134 -5.70 -19.91 -7.54
C ARG A 134 -5.13 -19.17 -8.74
N GLY A 135 -3.81 -19.00 -8.84
CA GLY A 135 -3.17 -18.27 -9.93
C GLY A 135 -3.14 -16.76 -9.76
N ARG A 136 -3.22 -16.24 -8.53
CA ARG A 136 -3.05 -14.81 -8.25
C ARG A 136 -1.60 -14.50 -7.96
N ASP A 137 -1.16 -13.31 -8.38
CA ASP A 137 0.22 -12.88 -8.20
C ASP A 137 0.58 -12.64 -6.72
N VAL A 138 1.60 -13.33 -6.22
CA VAL A 138 2.01 -13.24 -4.81
C VAL A 138 2.63 -11.87 -4.49
N ALA A 139 3.37 -11.26 -5.42
CA ALA A 139 4.02 -9.97 -5.20
C ALA A 139 3.00 -8.84 -5.06
N ALA A 140 1.99 -8.80 -5.94
CA ALA A 140 0.85 -7.89 -5.82
C ALA A 140 0.16 -8.08 -4.46
N ARG A 141 -0.16 -9.32 -4.08
CA ARG A 141 -0.81 -9.62 -2.80
C ARG A 141 0.00 -9.15 -1.59
N LEU A 142 1.33 -9.25 -1.63
CA LEU A 142 2.18 -8.75 -0.55
C LEU A 142 2.17 -7.22 -0.46
N ILE A 143 2.21 -6.50 -1.58
CA ILE A 143 2.17 -5.02 -1.59
C ILE A 143 0.84 -4.53 -1.00
N TYR A 144 -0.28 -5.06 -1.49
CA TYR A 144 -1.61 -4.69 -1.00
C TYR A 144 -1.84 -5.14 0.44
N GLY A 145 -1.39 -6.35 0.79
CA GLY A 145 -1.47 -6.89 2.16
C GLY A 145 -0.68 -6.05 3.15
N PHE A 146 0.54 -5.67 2.80
CA PHE A 146 1.37 -4.78 3.62
C PHE A 146 0.71 -3.42 3.85
N ARG A 147 0.16 -2.78 2.81
CA ARG A 147 -0.63 -1.54 2.94
C ARG A 147 -1.77 -1.72 3.96
N LEU A 148 -2.58 -2.77 3.78
CA LEU A 148 -3.74 -3.01 4.63
C LEU A 148 -3.34 -3.25 6.08
N SER A 149 -2.32 -4.07 6.34
CA SER A 149 -1.84 -4.37 7.70
C SER A 149 -1.33 -3.13 8.42
N VAL A 150 -0.55 -2.27 7.74
CA VAL A 150 -0.01 -1.05 8.35
C VAL A 150 -1.11 -0.04 8.64
N LEU A 151 -2.02 0.21 7.69
CA LEU A 151 -3.16 1.11 7.90
C LEU A 151 -4.06 0.63 9.04
N PHE A 152 -4.30 -0.68 9.11
CA PHE A 152 -5.09 -1.29 10.18
C PHE A 152 -4.43 -1.10 11.56
N GLY A 153 -3.10 -1.32 11.65
CA GLY A 153 -2.34 -1.09 12.88
C GLY A 153 -2.40 0.37 13.36
N PHE A 154 -2.28 1.33 12.44
CA PHE A 154 -2.44 2.75 12.76
C PHE A 154 -3.87 3.08 13.22
N ALA A 155 -4.88 2.57 12.53
CA ALA A 155 -6.28 2.79 12.89
C ALA A 155 -6.60 2.24 14.28
N LEU A 156 -6.18 1.00 14.60
CA LEU A 156 -6.40 0.41 15.92
C LEU A 156 -5.69 1.18 17.03
N THR A 157 -4.47 1.64 16.79
CA THR A 157 -3.71 2.43 17.77
C THR A 157 -4.39 3.78 18.02
N ALA A 158 -4.84 4.46 16.96
CA ALA A 158 -5.54 5.74 17.09
C ALA A 158 -6.88 5.58 17.84
N ILE A 159 -7.67 4.57 17.49
CA ILE A 159 -8.95 4.28 18.16
C ILE A 159 -8.70 3.89 19.63
N GLY A 160 -7.76 2.99 19.88
CA GLY A 160 -7.39 2.58 21.24
C GLY A 160 -6.89 3.73 22.09
N MET A 161 -6.12 4.65 21.51
CA MET A 161 -5.67 5.87 22.18
C MET A 161 -6.85 6.78 22.54
N VAL A 162 -7.80 6.99 21.62
CA VAL A 162 -9.00 7.79 21.89
C VAL A 162 -9.84 7.17 23.01
N ILE A 163 -10.11 5.87 22.94
CA ILE A 163 -10.87 5.15 23.97
C ILE A 163 -10.14 5.21 25.32
N GLY A 164 -8.84 4.95 25.34
CA GLY A 164 -8.02 5.00 26.55
C GLY A 164 -7.96 6.41 27.16
N MET A 165 -7.85 7.46 26.34
CA MET A 165 -7.91 8.85 26.80
C MET A 165 -9.27 9.18 27.41
N LEU A 166 -10.37 8.78 26.79
CA LEU A 166 -11.72 9.03 27.30
C LEU A 166 -11.95 8.28 28.62
N ALA A 167 -11.58 7.00 28.69
CA ALA A 167 -11.68 6.21 29.91
C ALA A 167 -10.84 6.82 31.05
N GLY A 168 -9.59 7.17 30.76
CA GLY A 168 -8.69 7.81 31.72
C GLY A 168 -9.20 9.19 32.18
N ALA A 169 -9.78 9.99 31.27
CA ALA A 169 -10.39 11.27 31.61
C ALA A 169 -11.61 11.10 32.53
N VAL A 170 -12.47 10.11 32.27
CA VAL A 170 -13.64 9.82 33.11
C VAL A 170 -13.20 9.37 34.51
N GLN A 171 -12.21 8.47 34.60
CA GLN A 171 -11.66 8.02 35.90
C GLN A 171 -11.03 9.19 36.68
N GLY A 172 -10.25 10.04 36.00
CA GLY A 172 -9.60 11.20 36.61
C GLY A 172 -10.56 12.31 37.03
N TYR A 173 -11.68 12.50 36.31
CA TYR A 173 -12.67 13.53 36.63
C TYR A 173 -13.62 13.11 37.77
N LEU A 174 -14.13 11.87 37.75
CA LEU A 174 -15.13 11.43 38.72
C LEU A 174 -14.53 11.01 40.07
N GLY A 175 -13.32 10.40 40.07
CA GLY A 175 -12.66 9.91 41.29
C GLY A 175 -13.48 8.89 42.11
N GLY A 176 -12.85 8.23 43.08
CA GLY A 176 -13.56 7.37 44.05
C GLY A 176 -14.11 6.05 43.48
N LYS A 177 -15.44 5.86 43.49
CA LYS A 177 -16.10 4.54 43.22
C LYS A 177 -15.91 4.03 41.78
N VAL A 178 -15.77 4.94 40.80
CA VAL A 178 -15.53 4.56 39.38
C VAL A 178 -14.11 4.03 39.19
N ASP A 179 -13.13 4.61 39.90
CA ASP A 179 -11.74 4.14 39.89
C ASP A 179 -11.63 2.75 40.55
N LEU A 180 -12.35 2.53 41.66
CA LEU A 180 -12.36 1.26 42.38
C LEU A 180 -13.04 0.11 41.59
N PHE A 181 -14.02 0.41 40.73
CA PHE A 181 -14.70 -0.57 39.89
C PHE A 181 -13.89 -0.96 38.64
N PHE A 182 -13.08 -0.04 38.09
CA PHE A 182 -12.23 -0.35 36.94
C PHE A 182 -10.90 -1.02 37.32
N GLN A 183 -10.44 -0.86 38.57
CA GLN A 183 -9.22 -1.50 39.06
C GLN A 183 -9.41 -2.96 39.50
N ARG A 184 -10.65 -3.47 39.63
CA ARG A 184 -10.98 -4.79 40.19
C ARG A 184 -11.93 -5.57 39.31
#